data_AF-A0A960YTK7-F1
#
_entry.id   AF-A0A960YTK7-F1
#
_cell.length_a   1.000
_cell.length_b   1.000
_cell.length_c   1.000
_cell.angle_alpha   90.00
_cell.angle_beta   90.00
_cell.angle_gamma   90.00
#
_symmetry.space_group_name_H-M   'P 1'
#
loop_
_entity.id
_entity.type
_entity.pdbx_description
1 polymer ?
#
loop_
_entity_poly.entity_id
_entity_poly.type
_entity_poly.pdbx_seq_one_letter_code
_entity_poly.pdbx_strand_id
1 'polypeptide(L)'
;MAVFRCSAAVRAIEKRQRRRFQLGNVLLNLDMYERWGHGSDKKMEAELQKADRYASESVQLEKEIRQKCQKLTGPDRIRWAQAHQQLLQAYIDQLSTQADRAATEIYVAKEEIAAWQALARGEQDYVSQNVYYVHYDQQEYQAYFGPAD
;
A
#
# COMPACT_ATOMS: atom_id res chain seq x y z
N MET A 1 5.69 -16.69 16.96
CA MET A 1 4.25 -16.43 17.15
C MET A 1 3.48 -17.01 15.98
N ALA A 2 2.31 -17.61 16.18
CA ALA A 2 1.47 -18.03 15.06
C ALA A 2 0.91 -16.79 14.36
N VAL A 3 1.26 -16.60 13.08
CA VAL A 3 0.71 -15.51 12.26
C VAL A 3 -0.73 -15.86 11.92
N PHE A 4 -1.68 -15.00 12.28
CA PHE A 4 -3.06 -15.17 11.86
C PHE A 4 -3.21 -14.74 10.41
N ARG A 5 -3.98 -15.49 9.62
CA ARG A 5 -4.22 -15.17 8.21
C ARG A 5 -5.48 -14.34 8.07
N CYS A 6 -5.43 -13.28 7.27
CA CYS A 6 -6.60 -12.46 6.98
C CYS A 6 -7.63 -13.21 6.12
N SER A 7 -8.90 -12.79 6.21
CA SER A 7 -10.00 -13.39 5.46
C SER A 7 -9.81 -13.24 3.95
N ALA A 8 -10.54 -14.04 3.16
CA ALA A 8 -10.52 -13.90 1.70
C ALA A 8 -10.98 -12.50 1.23
N ALA A 9 -11.91 -11.87 1.96
CA ALA A 9 -12.40 -10.53 1.65
C ALA A 9 -11.29 -9.48 1.79
N VAL A 10 -10.54 -9.51 2.90
CA VAL A 10 -9.39 -8.62 3.14
C VAL A 10 -8.31 -8.84 2.09
N ARG A 11 -7.97 -10.11 1.80
CA ARG A 11 -6.95 -10.43 0.77
C ARG A 11 -7.33 -9.93 -0.61
N ALA A 12 -8.61 -9.96 -0.97
CA ALA A 12 -9.10 -9.42 -2.24
C ALA A 12 -9.03 -7.89 -2.33
N ILE A 13 -9.10 -7.19 -1.18
CA ILE A 13 -8.86 -5.74 -1.08
C ILE A 13 -7.36 -5.47 -1.23
N GLU A 14 -6.51 -6.18 -0.50
CA GLU A 14 -5.05 -6.03 -0.56
C GLU A 14 -4.49 -6.30 -1.97
N LYS A 15 -5.02 -7.28 -2.69
CA LYS A 15 -4.64 -7.50 -4.09
C LYS A 15 -4.91 -6.28 -4.97
N ARG A 16 -6.05 -5.60 -4.77
CA ARG A 16 -6.39 -4.37 -5.51
C ARG A 16 -5.52 -3.20 -5.08
N GLN A 17 -5.25 -3.06 -3.78
CA GLN A 17 -4.34 -2.04 -3.28
C GLN A 17 -2.95 -2.17 -3.91
N ARG A 18 -2.38 -3.39 -3.91
CA ARG A 18 -1.09 -3.66 -4.56
C ARG A 18 -1.09 -3.29 -6.04
N ARG A 19 -2.13 -3.65 -6.79
CA ARG A 19 -2.27 -3.25 -8.19
C ARG A 19 -2.33 -1.73 -8.34
N ARG A 20 -3.11 -1.04 -7.51
CA ARG A 20 -3.18 0.43 -7.51
C ARG A 20 -1.81 1.07 -7.24
N PHE A 21 -1.04 0.53 -6.29
CA PHE A 21 0.31 1.02 -6.02
C PHE A 21 1.29 0.77 -7.17
N GLN A 22 1.23 -0.40 -7.82
CA GLN A 22 2.02 -0.66 -9.02
C GLN A 22 1.73 0.37 -10.12
N LEU A 23 0.45 0.68 -10.35
CA LEU A 23 0.05 1.71 -11.32
C LEU A 23 0.56 3.10 -10.90
N GLY A 24 0.44 3.46 -9.62
CA GLY A 24 0.95 4.72 -9.08
C GLY A 24 2.46 4.89 -9.29
N ASN A 25 3.24 3.84 -9.03
CA ASN A 25 4.70 3.86 -9.27
C ASN A 25 5.04 3.99 -10.75
N VAL A 26 4.30 3.32 -11.63
CA VAL A 26 4.47 3.49 -13.08
C VAL A 26 4.18 4.94 -13.50
N LEU A 27 3.07 5.52 -13.02
CA LEU A 27 2.69 6.91 -13.32
C LEU A 27 3.73 7.92 -12.80
N LEU A 28 4.26 7.71 -11.59
CA LEU A 28 5.31 8.57 -11.04
C LEU A 28 6.59 8.51 -11.90
N ASN A 29 7.00 7.31 -12.32
CA ASN A 29 8.17 7.15 -13.19
C ASN A 29 7.96 7.84 -14.55
N LEU A 30 6.73 7.84 -15.07
CA LEU A 30 6.38 8.55 -16.31
C LEU A 30 6.47 10.08 -16.14
N ASP A 31 5.90 10.64 -15.07
CA ASP A 31 6.00 12.09 -14.79
C ASP A 31 7.47 12.52 -14.59
N MET A 32 8.28 11.72 -13.91
CA MET A 32 9.72 11.99 -13.78
C MET A 32 10.45 11.95 -15.12
N TYR A 33 10.09 11.02 -16.02
CA TYR A 33 10.67 10.96 -17.35
C TYR A 33 10.24 12.15 -18.23
N GLU A 34 8.97 12.57 -18.19
CA GLU A 34 8.52 13.76 -18.94
C GLU A 34 9.30 15.01 -18.51
N ARG A 35 9.66 15.11 -17.22
CA ARG A 35 10.39 16.26 -16.68
C ARG A 35 11.91 16.22 -16.93
N TRP A 36 12.52 15.03 -16.92
CA TRP A 36 13.98 14.89 -16.83
C TRP A 36 14.59 13.92 -17.86
N GLY A 37 13.78 13.26 -18.69
CA GLY A 37 14.22 12.24 -19.63
C GLY A 37 14.88 12.81 -20.90
N HIS A 38 15.90 12.11 -21.41
CA HIS A 38 16.47 12.36 -22.73
C HIS A 38 15.75 11.47 -23.77
N GLY A 39 15.21 12.10 -24.82
CA GLY A 39 14.14 11.57 -25.70
C GLY A 39 14.48 10.41 -26.66
N SER A 40 15.16 9.35 -26.21
CA SER A 40 15.47 8.19 -27.07
C SER A 40 14.92 6.84 -26.58
N ASP A 41 14.19 6.77 -25.47
CA ASP A 41 13.72 5.48 -24.95
C ASP A 41 12.35 5.08 -25.52
N LYS A 42 12.38 4.30 -26.62
CA LYS A 42 11.19 3.67 -27.24
C LYS A 42 10.29 2.91 -26.24
N LYS A 43 10.86 2.41 -25.13
CA LYS A 43 10.09 1.77 -24.06
C LYS A 43 9.21 2.76 -23.31
N MET A 44 9.68 3.98 -23.08
CA MET A 44 8.94 4.97 -22.31
C MET A 44 7.82 5.61 -23.12
N GLU A 45 8.02 5.78 -24.42
CA GLU A 45 6.97 6.28 -25.31
C GLU A 45 5.76 5.33 -25.39
N ALA A 46 5.99 4.01 -25.34
CA ALA A 46 4.92 3.01 -25.26
C ALA A 46 4.18 3.02 -23.91
N GLU A 47 4.83 3.44 -22.83
CA GLU A 47 4.22 3.54 -21.50
C GLU A 47 3.49 4.88 -21.30
N LEU A 48 3.97 5.99 -21.90
CA LEU A 48 3.26 7.27 -21.97
C LEU A 48 1.90 7.12 -22.66
N GLN A 49 1.84 6.32 -23.73
CA GLN A 49 0.57 5.97 -24.41
C GLN A 49 -0.40 5.14 -23.53
N LYS A 50 0.02 4.68 -22.36
CA LYS A 50 -0.81 3.96 -21.39
C LYS A 50 -1.09 4.77 -20.11
N ALA A 51 -0.48 5.94 -19.95
CA ALA A 51 -0.60 6.77 -18.75
C ALA A 51 -2.07 7.07 -18.40
N ASP A 52 -2.86 7.56 -19.35
CA ASP A 52 -4.29 7.84 -19.13
C ASP A 52 -5.09 6.61 -18.71
N ARG A 53 -4.76 5.45 -19.28
CA ARG A 53 -5.38 4.17 -18.92
C ARG A 53 -5.01 3.77 -17.49
N TYR A 54 -3.74 3.89 -17.10
CA TYR A 54 -3.28 3.59 -15.75
C TYR A 54 -3.86 4.55 -14.71
N ALA A 55 -3.96 5.83 -15.02
CA ALA A 55 -4.60 6.82 -14.16
C ALA A 55 -6.07 6.48 -13.94
N SER A 56 -6.80 6.17 -15.01
CA SER A 56 -8.21 5.77 -14.94
C SER A 56 -8.40 4.46 -14.15
N GLU A 57 -7.55 3.45 -14.38
CA GLU A 57 -7.57 2.18 -13.66
C GLU A 57 -7.29 2.40 -12.16
N SER A 58 -6.33 3.26 -11.81
CA SER A 58 -5.98 3.59 -10.41
C SER A 58 -7.17 4.22 -9.66
N VAL A 59 -7.87 5.18 -10.28
CA VAL A 59 -9.07 5.82 -9.71
C VAL A 59 -10.20 4.81 -9.52
N GLN A 60 -10.43 3.96 -10.52
CA GLN A 60 -11.46 2.93 -10.45
C GLN A 60 -11.16 1.89 -9.35
N LEU A 61 -9.90 1.46 -9.23
CA LEU A 61 -9.46 0.57 -8.16
C LEU A 61 -9.69 1.18 -6.78
N GLU A 62 -9.37 2.45 -6.58
CA GLU A 62 -9.63 3.13 -5.30
C GLU A 62 -11.11 3.11 -4.94
N LYS A 63 -11.99 3.41 -5.90
CA LYS A 63 -13.44 3.37 -5.70
C LYS A 63 -13.90 1.97 -5.30
N GLU A 64 -13.43 0.93 -5.99
CA GLU A 64 -13.75 -0.47 -5.66
C GLU A 64 -13.23 -0.89 -4.28
N ILE A 65 -12.02 -0.46 -3.93
CA ILE A 65 -11.43 -0.72 -2.62
C ILE A 65 -12.32 -0.12 -1.54
N ARG A 66 -12.68 1.16 -1.63
CA ARG A 66 -13.56 1.84 -0.66
C ARG A 66 -14.91 1.14 -0.53
N GLN A 67 -15.54 0.79 -1.65
CA GLN A 67 -16.81 0.05 -1.65
C GLN A 67 -16.72 -1.32 -0.98
N LYS A 68 -15.58 -2.02 -1.12
CA LYS A 68 -15.35 -3.31 -0.45
C LYS A 68 -15.06 -3.13 1.03
N CYS A 69 -14.35 -2.08 1.44
CA CYS A 69 -14.07 -1.78 2.84
C CYS A 69 -15.37 -1.52 3.62
N GLN A 70 -16.33 -0.81 3.03
CA GLN A 70 -17.66 -0.59 3.63
C GLN A 70 -18.44 -1.88 3.90
N LYS A 71 -18.13 -2.97 3.18
CA LYS A 71 -18.76 -4.28 3.33
C LYS A 71 -17.98 -5.21 4.27
N LEU A 72 -16.83 -4.80 4.79
CA LEU A 72 -16.07 -5.60 5.76
C LEU A 72 -16.79 -5.64 7.09
N THR A 73 -16.86 -6.84 7.66
CA THR A 73 -17.35 -7.05 9.02
C THR A 73 -16.39 -6.40 10.02
N GLY A 74 -16.88 -6.08 11.22
CA GLY A 74 -16.04 -5.56 12.31
C GLY A 74 -14.80 -6.44 12.58
N PRO A 75 -14.94 -7.76 12.74
CA PRO A 75 -13.80 -8.66 12.96
C PRO A 75 -12.78 -8.65 11.82
N ASP A 76 -13.21 -8.62 10.56
CA ASP A 76 -12.30 -8.59 9.41
C ASP A 76 -11.53 -7.27 9.34
N ARG A 77 -12.21 -6.15 9.61
CA ARG A 77 -11.61 -4.82 9.67
C ARG A 77 -10.54 -4.73 10.77
N ILE A 78 -10.86 -5.23 11.96
CA ILE A 78 -9.92 -5.26 13.09
C ILE A 78 -8.69 -6.11 12.76
N ARG A 79 -8.88 -7.32 12.22
CA ARG A 79 -7.77 -8.20 11.84
C ARG A 79 -6.89 -7.58 10.76
N TRP A 80 -7.51 -6.91 9.79
CA TRP A 80 -6.79 -6.23 8.72
C TRP A 80 -5.90 -5.11 9.28
N ALA A 81 -6.46 -4.25 10.14
CA ALA A 81 -5.70 -3.20 10.82
C ALA A 81 -4.56 -3.77 11.68
N GLN A 82 -4.82 -4.85 12.44
CA GLN A 82 -3.80 -5.50 13.26
C GLN A 82 -2.63 -6.05 12.43
N ALA A 83 -2.92 -6.64 11.26
CA ALA A 83 -1.87 -7.12 10.36
C ALA A 83 -0.96 -5.98 9.88
N HIS A 84 -1.54 -4.85 9.44
CA HIS A 84 -0.75 -3.68 9.04
C HIS A 84 0.02 -3.06 10.20
N GLN A 85 -0.57 -2.98 11.40
CA GLN A 85 0.12 -2.49 12.59
C GLN A 85 1.34 -3.35 12.93
N GLN A 86 1.23 -4.67 12.80
CA GLN A 86 2.36 -5.59 13.04
C GLN A 86 3.47 -5.39 12.00
N LEU A 87 3.12 -5.26 10.72
CA LEU A 87 4.09 -4.99 9.64
C LEU A 87 4.78 -3.63 9.81
N LEU A 88 4.02 -2.59 10.17
CA LEU A 88 4.56 -1.25 10.42
C LEU A 88 5.47 -1.22 11.64
N GLN A 89 5.11 -1.94 12.72
CA GLN A 89 5.96 -2.03 13.90
C GLN A 89 7.26 -2.76 13.57
N ALA A 90 7.21 -3.89 12.85
CA ALA A 90 8.40 -4.60 12.39
C ALA A 90 9.30 -3.71 11.52
N TYR A 91 8.71 -2.92 10.62
CA TYR A 91 9.43 -1.94 9.79
C TYR A 91 10.12 -0.86 10.63
N ILE A 92 9.43 -0.29 11.62
CA ILE A 92 10.02 0.69 12.56
C ILE A 92 11.17 0.05 13.34
N ASP A 93 10.99 -1.17 13.82
CA ASP A 93 12.02 -1.89 14.60
C ASP A 93 13.28 -2.11 13.76
N GLN A 94 13.13 -2.45 12.47
CA GLN A 94 14.26 -2.56 11.54
C GLN A 94 14.99 -1.21 11.35
N LEU A 95 14.24 -0.13 11.14
CA LEU A 95 14.79 1.22 10.93
C LEU A 95 15.43 1.83 12.18
N SER A 96 15.01 1.41 13.37
CA SER A 96 15.52 1.93 14.65
C SER A 96 17.04 1.76 14.81
N THR A 97 17.63 0.79 14.10
CA THR A 97 19.09 0.57 14.05
C THR A 97 19.83 1.64 13.25
N GLN A 98 19.12 2.49 12.49
CA GLN A 98 19.64 3.57 11.64
C GLN A 98 18.87 4.88 11.84
N ALA A 99 18.34 5.12 13.05
CA ALA A 99 17.32 6.13 13.33
C ALA A 99 17.59 7.53 12.76
N ASP A 100 18.84 8.02 12.77
CA ASP A 100 19.18 9.36 12.26
C ASP A 100 18.99 9.52 10.74
N ARG A 101 19.01 8.42 9.98
CA ARG A 101 18.81 8.42 8.52
C ARG A 101 17.38 8.08 8.10
N ALA A 102 16.59 7.54 9.02
CA ALA A 102 15.26 7.00 8.77
C ALA A 102 14.13 7.78 9.48
N ALA A 103 14.41 9.01 9.91
CA ALA A 103 13.48 9.80 10.73
C ALA A 103 12.13 10.03 10.04
N THR A 104 12.14 10.27 8.72
CA THR A 104 10.92 10.50 7.94
C THR A 104 10.11 9.21 7.78
N GLU A 105 10.77 8.09 7.45
CA GLU A 105 10.15 6.77 7.30
C GLU A 105 9.52 6.32 8.62
N ILE A 106 10.21 6.50 9.75
CA ILE A 106 9.68 6.21 11.08
C ILE A 106 8.47 7.10 11.39
N TYR A 107 8.52 8.39 11.07
CA TYR A 107 7.39 9.31 11.28
C TYR A 107 6.16 8.88 10.47
N VAL A 108 6.33 8.62 9.17
CA VAL A 108 5.24 8.18 8.30
C VAL A 108 4.66 6.84 8.76
N ALA A 109 5.50 5.89 9.16
CA ALA A 109 5.03 4.60 9.67
C ALA A 109 4.18 4.75 10.95
N LYS A 110 4.52 5.70 11.83
CA LYS A 110 3.72 5.98 13.04
C LYS A 110 2.36 6.62 12.71
N GLU A 111 2.32 7.56 11.77
CA GLU A 111 1.07 8.15 11.28
C GLU A 111 0.16 7.06 10.66
N GLU A 112 0.75 6.14 9.89
CA GLU A 112 0.01 5.00 9.35
C GLU A 112 -0.52 4.06 10.45
N ILE A 113 0.26 3.77 11.49
CA ILE A 113 -0.22 2.98 12.63
C ILE A 113 -1.46 3.64 13.25
N ALA A 114 -1.42 4.96 13.47
CA ALA A 114 -2.56 5.70 14.01
C ALA A 114 -3.79 5.63 13.08
N ALA A 115 -3.58 5.72 11.77
CA ALA A 115 -4.64 5.53 10.79
C ALA A 115 -5.25 4.12 10.88
N TRP A 116 -4.43 3.06 10.86
CA TRP A 116 -4.92 1.69 11.01
C TRP A 116 -5.68 1.47 12.33
N GLN A 117 -5.27 2.11 13.41
CA GLN A 117 -6.02 2.08 14.68
C GLN A 117 -7.40 2.76 14.56
N ALA A 118 -7.49 3.92 13.93
CA ALA A 118 -8.77 4.57 13.66
C ALA A 118 -9.68 3.70 12.77
N LEU A 119 -9.11 2.96 11.81
CA LEU A 119 -9.87 1.99 10.99
C LEU A 119 -10.41 0.85 11.86
N ALA A 120 -9.60 0.30 12.76
CA ALA A 120 -10.04 -0.75 13.69
C ALA A 120 -11.17 -0.29 14.62
N ARG A 121 -11.17 0.99 15.03
CA ARG A 121 -12.23 1.60 15.84
C ARG A 121 -13.47 2.00 15.04
N GLY A 122 -13.41 1.95 13.71
CA GLY A 122 -14.50 2.38 12.83
C GLY A 122 -14.64 3.90 12.67
N GLU A 123 -13.61 4.65 13.05
CA GLU A 123 -13.54 6.11 12.86
C GLU A 123 -13.19 6.50 11.42
N GLN A 124 -12.58 5.57 10.68
CA GLN A 124 -12.38 5.68 9.25
C GLN A 124 -12.72 4.39 8.52
N ASP A 125 -13.12 4.54 7.25
CA ASP A 125 -13.54 3.43 6.40
C ASP A 125 -12.37 2.83 5.60
N TYR A 126 -11.30 3.58 5.38
CA TYR A 126 -10.21 3.19 4.50
C TYR A 126 -8.92 3.96 4.78
N VAL A 127 -7.80 3.23 4.91
CA VAL A 127 -6.45 3.77 5.01
C VAL A 127 -5.73 3.62 3.67
N SER A 128 -5.22 4.71 3.11
CA SER A 128 -4.29 4.64 1.98
C SER A 128 -2.86 4.50 2.50
N GLN A 129 -2.17 3.42 2.13
CA GLN A 129 -0.77 3.19 2.52
C GLN A 129 0.16 4.17 1.78
N ASN A 130 1.20 4.64 2.47
CA ASN A 130 2.25 5.50 1.92
C ASN A 130 3.43 4.63 1.46
N VAL A 131 3.27 4.05 0.28
CA VAL A 131 4.26 3.16 -0.33
C VAL A 131 5.58 3.85 -0.73
N TYR A 132 5.67 5.18 -0.61
CA TYR A 132 6.90 5.91 -0.88
C TYR A 132 7.88 5.83 0.29
N TYR A 133 7.38 5.89 1.54
CA TYR A 133 8.21 5.86 2.75
C TYR A 133 8.11 4.54 3.53
N VAL A 134 7.10 3.72 3.25
CA VAL A 134 6.86 2.47 3.97
C VAL A 134 7.03 1.28 3.03
N HIS A 135 7.97 0.41 3.39
CA HIS A 135 8.28 -0.81 2.63
C HIS A 135 8.25 -2.01 3.57
N TYR A 136 7.16 -2.77 3.52
CA TYR A 136 7.03 -3.99 4.33
C TYR A 136 8.00 -5.08 3.89
N ASP A 137 8.43 -5.91 4.84
CA ASP A 137 9.02 -7.19 4.51
C ASP A 137 8.01 -8.05 3.73
N GLN A 138 8.45 -8.53 2.57
CA GLN A 138 7.57 -9.24 1.64
C GLN A 138 7.11 -10.59 2.21
N GLN A 139 7.98 -11.30 2.94
CA GLN A 139 7.64 -12.61 3.50
C GLN A 139 6.62 -12.46 4.62
N GLU A 140 6.82 -11.48 5.51
CA GLU A 140 5.87 -11.15 6.57
C GLU A 140 4.52 -10.71 5.99
N TYR A 141 4.53 -9.83 4.99
CA TYR A 141 3.30 -9.41 4.31
C TYR A 141 2.51 -10.59 3.74
N GLN A 142 3.21 -11.54 3.08
CA GLN A 142 2.58 -12.73 2.52
C GLN A 142 2.03 -13.69 3.59
N ALA A 143 2.61 -13.70 4.79
CA ALA A 143 2.09 -14.50 5.89
C ALA A 143 0.66 -14.06 6.29
N TYR A 144 0.38 -12.75 6.29
CA TYR A 144 -0.96 -12.21 6.57
C TYR A 144 -1.90 -12.29 5.36
N PHE A 145 -1.43 -11.88 4.19
CA PHE A 145 -2.28 -11.59 3.03
C PHE A 145 -2.20 -12.61 1.89
N GLY A 146 -1.31 -13.59 2.00
CA GLY A 146 -1.01 -14.54 0.93
C GLY A 146 -0.11 -13.96 -0.17
N PRO A 147 0.23 -14.79 -1.17
CA PRO A 147 1.13 -14.40 -2.25
C PRO A 147 0.62 -13.17 -3.01
N ALA A 148 1.56 -12.43 -3.61
CA ALA A 148 1.23 -11.53 -4.70
C ALA A 148 0.99 -12.41 -5.92
N ASP A 149 -0.21 -12.36 -6.49
CA ASP A 149 -0.49 -12.97 -7.80
C ASP A 149 0.13 -12.12 -8.92
#